data_AF-A0A8H6Z097-F1
#
_entry.id   AF-A0A8H6Z097-F1
#
_cell.length_a   1.000
_cell.length_b   1.000
_cell.length_c   1.000
_cell.angle_alpha   90.00
_cell.angle_beta   90.00
_cell.angle_gamma   90.00
#
_symmetry.space_group_name_H-M   'P 1'
#
loop_
_entity.id
_entity.type
_entity.pdbx_description
1 polymer ?
#
loop_
_entity_poly.entity_id
_entity_poly.type
_entity_poly.pdbx_seq_one_letter_code
_entity_poly.pdbx_strand_id
1 'polypeptide(L)'
;MQRYFIVLLCLSFVFCSTLQNYTVDDTSPDIHYSGPTFPCNTTTCPSEVIGGLSSNSITLTNGSIMFSFTGTAVYASLELIGTCFITVDNHEIANLSMTLVDAMNGPLPSVSKSNMANAPHYLIIDPMTKGTVIGLDHLIYTASPPAKSHVGAIVGGVIGGVVLTIGALFVAVWIRRRRLIMWRNQRKSVILRGITSARPNPDYKAGVDDGKNPPT
;
A
#
# COMPACT_ATOMS: atom_id res chain seq x y z
N MET A 1 -18.70 -36.53 19.23
CA MET A 1 -18.46 -35.96 17.88
C MET A 1 -18.57 -34.44 17.99
N GLN A 2 -17.44 -33.75 18.12
CA GLN A 2 -17.41 -32.34 18.48
C GLN A 2 -16.92 -31.55 17.26
N ARG A 3 -17.83 -30.77 16.69
CA ARG A 3 -17.67 -30.03 15.44
C ARG A 3 -16.75 -28.82 15.69
N TYR A 4 -15.64 -28.76 14.96
CA TYR A 4 -14.78 -27.58 14.92
C TYR A 4 -15.46 -26.50 14.06
N PHE A 5 -16.08 -25.53 14.72
CA PHE A 5 -16.53 -24.29 14.11
C PHE A 5 -15.29 -23.41 13.87
N ILE A 6 -14.72 -23.50 12.66
CA ILE A 6 -13.69 -22.56 12.21
C ILE A 6 -14.40 -21.25 11.91
N VAL A 7 -14.27 -20.29 12.81
CA VAL A 7 -14.69 -18.89 12.63
C VAL A 7 -13.76 -18.29 11.59
N LEU A 8 -14.24 -18.21 10.34
CA LEU A 8 -13.59 -17.49 9.25
C LEU A 8 -13.81 -15.98 9.52
N LEU A 9 -12.87 -15.37 10.24
CA LEU A 9 -12.82 -13.93 10.46
C LEU A 9 -12.37 -13.28 9.14
N CYS A 10 -13.33 -12.96 8.26
CA CYS A 10 -13.09 -12.10 7.10
C CYS A 10 -12.76 -10.69 7.61
N LEU A 11 -11.47 -10.42 7.83
CA LEU A 11 -10.98 -9.08 8.07
C LEU A 11 -11.01 -8.32 6.72
N SER A 12 -12.12 -7.64 6.46
CA SER A 12 -12.22 -6.69 5.36
C SER A 12 -11.38 -5.46 5.70
N PHE A 13 -10.10 -5.48 5.35
CA PHE A 13 -9.29 -4.27 5.34
C PHE A 13 -9.82 -3.36 4.23
N VAL A 14 -10.68 -2.40 4.60
CA VAL A 14 -11.02 -1.28 3.73
C VAL A 14 -9.79 -0.39 3.65
N PHE A 15 -8.98 -0.58 2.60
CA PHE A 15 -7.88 0.33 2.31
C PHE A 15 -8.47 1.64 1.79
N CYS A 16 -8.55 2.64 2.67
CA CYS A 16 -8.84 4.00 2.28
C CYS A 16 -7.58 4.57 1.60
N SER A 17 -7.59 4.66 0.28
CA SER A 17 -6.52 5.35 -0.46
C SER A 17 -6.59 6.83 -0.15
N THR A 18 -5.55 7.38 0.49
CA THR A 18 -5.43 8.82 0.73
C THR A 18 -5.09 9.53 -0.57
N LEU A 19 -5.95 10.45 -1.02
CA LEU A 19 -5.63 11.35 -2.13
C LEU A 19 -4.48 12.29 -1.72
N GLN A 20 -3.53 12.51 -2.64
CA GLN A 20 -2.39 13.40 -2.43
C GLN A 20 -2.38 14.49 -3.50
N ASN A 21 -2.14 15.73 -3.08
CA ASN A 21 -1.95 16.86 -3.98
C ASN A 21 -0.46 17.01 -4.32
N TYR A 22 -0.18 17.24 -5.59
CA TYR A 22 1.15 17.47 -6.14
C TYR A 22 1.16 18.83 -6.81
N THR A 23 2.08 19.69 -6.38
CA THR A 23 2.32 20.99 -7.01
C THR A 23 3.45 20.85 -8.03
N VAL A 24 3.21 21.32 -9.25
CA VAL A 24 4.18 21.36 -10.35
C VAL A 24 4.42 22.82 -10.68
N ASP A 25 5.65 23.23 -10.47
CA ASP A 25 6.15 24.56 -10.81
C ASP A 25 6.15 24.74 -12.34
N ASP A 26 5.86 25.93 -12.84
CA ASP A 26 5.86 26.26 -14.28
C ASP A 26 7.21 25.99 -14.97
N THR A 27 8.32 26.03 -14.23
CA THR A 27 9.66 25.67 -14.73
C THR A 27 9.91 24.17 -14.85
N SER A 28 8.94 23.34 -14.45
CA SER A 28 9.06 21.88 -14.52
C SER A 28 9.25 21.38 -15.96
N PRO A 29 10.18 20.42 -16.19
CA PRO A 29 10.33 19.79 -17.51
C PRO A 29 9.12 18.94 -17.91
N ASP A 30 8.21 18.64 -16.99
CA ASP A 30 6.98 17.89 -17.27
C ASP A 30 5.91 18.74 -18.00
N ILE A 31 6.10 20.06 -18.05
CA ILE A 31 5.21 20.99 -18.75
C ILE A 31 5.81 21.26 -20.13
N HIS A 32 5.01 21.04 -21.17
CA HIS A 32 5.42 21.26 -22.55
C HIS A 32 4.80 22.55 -23.11
N TYR A 33 5.67 23.42 -23.61
CA TYR A 33 5.30 24.69 -24.23
C TYR A 33 5.53 24.60 -25.74
N SER A 34 4.50 24.82 -26.56
CA SER A 34 4.58 24.65 -28.03
C SER A 34 4.93 25.93 -28.81
N GLY A 35 5.17 27.04 -28.12
CA GLY A 35 5.46 28.36 -28.72
C GLY A 35 6.63 29.09 -28.05
N PRO A 36 6.91 30.34 -28.47
CA PRO A 36 7.98 31.12 -27.89
C PRO A 36 7.69 31.43 -26.43
N THR A 37 8.52 30.89 -25.55
CA THR A 37 8.49 31.14 -24.11
C THR A 37 9.45 32.27 -23.75
N PHE A 38 9.02 33.10 -22.80
CA PHE A 38 9.84 34.16 -22.23
C PHE A 38 9.82 34.02 -20.71
N PRO A 39 10.98 33.82 -20.06
CA PRO A 39 11.03 33.89 -18.61
C PRO A 39 10.82 35.33 -18.19
N CYS A 40 9.73 35.60 -17.49
CA CYS A 40 9.42 36.94 -17.03
C CYS A 40 10.05 37.20 -15.66
N ASN A 41 11.15 37.96 -15.64
CA ASN A 41 11.72 38.54 -14.41
C ASN A 41 11.25 40.00 -14.30
N THR A 42 11.13 40.51 -13.07
CA THR A 42 10.82 41.92 -12.72
C THR A 42 11.58 42.99 -13.53
N THR A 43 12.67 42.65 -14.21
CA THR A 43 13.52 43.57 -14.98
C THR A 43 13.64 43.27 -16.48
N THR A 44 13.14 42.15 -16.99
CA THR A 44 13.44 41.69 -18.37
C THR A 44 12.24 41.27 -19.22
N CYS A 45 11.00 41.37 -18.74
CA CYS A 45 9.86 41.17 -19.62
C CYS A 45 9.92 42.20 -20.77
N PRO A 46 9.72 41.82 -22.04
CA PRO A 46 9.72 42.78 -23.16
C PRO A 46 8.55 43.77 -22.98
N SER A 47 8.77 45.07 -23.24
CA SER A 47 7.83 46.17 -22.96
C SER A 47 6.45 46.07 -23.59
N GLU A 48 6.28 45.16 -24.54
CA GLU A 48 5.01 44.81 -25.15
C GLU A 48 4.12 43.94 -24.24
N VAL A 49 4.68 43.40 -23.15
CA VAL A 49 4.07 42.41 -22.24
C VAL A 49 3.95 42.94 -20.78
N ILE A 50 4.59 44.08 -20.46
CA ILE A 50 5.00 44.51 -19.10
C ILE A 50 3.88 44.91 -18.10
N GLY A 51 2.60 44.90 -18.45
CA GLY A 51 1.58 45.52 -17.57
C GLY A 51 1.34 44.90 -16.19
N GLY A 52 1.65 43.61 -15.97
CA GLY A 52 1.34 42.95 -14.70
C GLY A 52 1.35 41.43 -14.75
N LEU A 53 2.37 40.85 -15.40
CA LEU A 53 2.69 39.45 -15.19
C LEU A 53 3.61 39.33 -13.98
N SER A 54 3.35 38.34 -13.13
CA SER A 54 4.15 38.10 -11.94
C SER A 54 5.57 37.66 -12.30
N SER A 55 6.49 38.06 -11.42
CA SER A 55 7.89 37.72 -11.50
C SER A 55 8.13 36.23 -11.27
N ASN A 56 8.92 35.63 -12.16
CA ASN A 56 9.33 34.22 -12.22
C ASN A 56 8.35 33.29 -12.95
N SER A 57 7.39 33.83 -13.69
CA SER A 57 6.50 33.03 -14.52
C SER A 57 7.07 32.78 -15.93
N ILE A 58 6.77 31.61 -16.49
CA ILE A 58 6.94 31.31 -17.90
C ILE A 58 5.74 31.88 -18.64
N THR A 59 6.02 32.87 -19.48
CA THR A 59 5.04 33.50 -20.33
C THR A 59 5.13 32.96 -21.75
N LEU A 60 3.97 32.65 -22.33
CA LEU A 60 3.82 32.11 -23.67
C LEU A 60 3.00 33.07 -24.52
N THR A 61 3.47 33.39 -25.73
CA THR A 61 2.71 34.18 -26.71
C THR A 61 2.37 33.32 -27.92
N ASN A 62 1.09 33.21 -28.28
CA ASN A 62 0.63 32.41 -29.43
C ASN A 62 1.08 30.94 -29.43
N GLY A 63 1.29 30.34 -28.27
CA GLY A 63 1.59 28.92 -28.12
C GLY A 63 0.64 28.24 -27.15
N SER A 64 0.76 26.93 -27.04
CA SER A 64 -0.01 26.08 -26.12
C SER A 64 0.82 25.64 -24.93
N ILE A 65 0.16 25.49 -23.78
CA ILE A 65 0.72 24.82 -22.60
C ILE A 65 0.07 23.44 -22.49
N MET A 66 0.88 22.40 -22.39
CA MET A 66 0.43 21.02 -22.32
C MET A 66 1.03 20.37 -21.07
N PHE A 67 0.19 19.66 -20.31
CA PHE A 67 0.62 18.95 -19.11
C PHE A 67 -0.08 17.60 -18.98
N SER A 68 0.71 16.53 -18.85
CA SER A 68 0.20 15.18 -18.61
C SER A 68 0.26 14.84 -17.13
N PHE A 69 -0.83 14.34 -16.57
CA PHE A 69 -0.88 13.90 -15.17
C PHE A 69 -1.67 12.60 -15.04
N THR A 70 -1.51 11.91 -13.91
CA THR A 70 -2.38 10.79 -13.53
C THR A 70 -3.05 11.12 -12.22
N GLY A 71 -4.37 11.29 -12.22
CA GLY A 71 -5.04 11.77 -11.02
C GLY A 71 -6.55 11.94 -11.18
N THR A 72 -7.20 12.56 -10.19
CA THR A 72 -8.65 12.77 -10.13
C THR A 72 -9.05 14.25 -10.20
N ALA A 73 -8.08 15.16 -10.05
CA ALA A 73 -8.29 16.60 -10.17
C ALA A 73 -7.04 17.31 -10.70
N VAL A 74 -7.24 18.44 -11.37
CA VAL A 74 -6.19 19.38 -11.79
C VAL A 74 -6.67 20.82 -11.59
N TYR A 75 -5.76 21.68 -11.18
CA TYR A 75 -5.95 23.10 -10.92
C TYR A 75 -4.78 23.85 -11.56
N ALA A 76 -5.05 24.97 -12.22
CA ALA A 76 -3.99 25.81 -12.80
C ALA A 76 -4.11 27.24 -12.30
N SER A 77 -2.99 27.79 -11.85
CA SER A 77 -2.82 29.21 -11.57
C SER A 77 -2.28 29.89 -12.82
N LEU A 78 -3.09 30.76 -13.42
CA LEU A 78 -2.82 31.36 -14.73
C LEU A 78 -2.93 32.87 -14.68
N GLU A 79 -2.03 33.53 -15.39
CA GLU A 79 -2.15 34.92 -15.83
C GLU A 79 -2.50 34.95 -17.31
N LEU A 80 -3.42 35.84 -17.69
CA LEU A 80 -3.92 35.87 -19.06
C LEU A 80 -4.12 37.31 -19.53
N ILE A 81 -3.58 37.61 -20.71
CA ILE A 81 -3.91 38.77 -21.52
C ILE A 81 -4.46 38.25 -22.84
N GLY A 82 -5.76 38.43 -23.06
CA GLY A 82 -6.47 37.90 -24.23
C GLY A 82 -7.44 36.78 -23.86
N THR A 83 -7.57 35.80 -24.76
CA THR A 83 -8.59 34.74 -24.69
C THR A 83 -7.96 33.38 -24.89
N CYS A 84 -8.22 32.42 -24.01
CA CYS A 84 -7.74 31.05 -24.14
C CYS A 84 -8.84 30.01 -23.87
N PHE A 85 -8.74 28.86 -24.53
CA PHE A 85 -9.49 27.66 -24.21
C PHE A 85 -8.66 26.73 -23.34
N ILE A 86 -9.33 26.13 -22.36
CA ILE A 86 -8.72 25.14 -21.49
C ILE A 86 -9.50 23.85 -21.65
N THR A 87 -8.78 22.78 -21.99
CA THR A 87 -9.36 21.45 -22.17
C THR A 87 -8.64 20.43 -21.31
N VAL A 88 -9.39 19.42 -20.86
CA VAL A 88 -8.83 18.20 -20.26
C VAL A 88 -9.38 17.02 -21.05
N ASP A 89 -8.48 16.19 -21.59
CA ASP A 89 -8.82 15.06 -22.46
C ASP A 89 -9.72 15.47 -23.63
N ASN A 90 -9.39 16.58 -24.29
CA ASN A 90 -10.16 17.18 -25.40
C ASN A 90 -11.58 17.65 -25.03
N HIS A 91 -11.92 17.72 -23.74
CA HIS A 91 -13.19 18.30 -23.28
C HIS A 91 -12.92 19.68 -22.70
N GLU A 92 -13.63 20.69 -23.22
CA GLU A 92 -13.56 22.05 -22.70
C GLU A 92 -13.99 22.10 -21.23
N ILE A 93 -13.12 22.66 -20.39
CA ILE A 93 -13.40 22.90 -18.97
C ILE A 93 -13.65 24.38 -18.69
N ALA A 94 -13.06 25.27 -19.49
CA ALA A 94 -13.25 26.71 -19.38
C ALA A 94 -12.86 27.43 -20.68
N ASN A 95 -13.53 28.56 -20.90
CA ASN A 95 -13.13 29.60 -21.84
C ASN A 95 -12.87 30.88 -21.04
N LEU A 96 -11.60 31.28 -20.95
CA LEU A 96 -11.18 32.44 -20.16
C LEU A 96 -10.88 33.61 -21.09
N SER A 97 -11.45 34.77 -20.76
CA SER A 97 -11.19 36.05 -21.43
C SER A 97 -10.83 37.07 -20.37
N MET A 98 -9.58 37.53 -20.34
CA MET A 98 -9.08 38.45 -19.32
C MET A 98 -8.11 39.46 -19.91
N THR A 99 -8.20 40.70 -19.45
CA THR A 99 -7.29 41.78 -19.88
C THR A 99 -6.02 41.81 -19.02
N LEU A 100 -6.16 41.50 -17.73
CA LEU A 100 -5.07 41.31 -16.78
C LEU A 100 -5.69 40.87 -15.45
N VAL A 101 -5.46 39.62 -15.04
CA VAL A 101 -5.76 39.22 -13.67
C VAL A 101 -4.50 38.69 -13.04
N ASP A 102 -4.11 39.38 -11.98
CA ASP A 102 -3.14 38.96 -10.97
C ASP A 102 -3.76 37.81 -10.16
N ALA A 103 -3.97 36.66 -10.83
CA ALA A 103 -4.48 35.46 -10.17
C ALA A 103 -3.41 34.87 -9.23
N MET A 104 -2.15 35.31 -9.37
CA MET A 104 -1.04 34.89 -8.53
C MET A 104 -1.13 35.41 -7.09
N ASN A 105 -1.87 36.49 -6.84
CA ASN A 105 -2.14 36.99 -5.50
C ASN A 105 -3.51 36.55 -4.93
N GLY A 106 -4.30 35.79 -5.69
CA GLY A 106 -5.59 35.25 -5.26
C GLY A 106 -5.48 33.87 -4.60
N PRO A 107 -6.32 33.55 -3.60
CA PRO A 107 -6.28 32.24 -2.94
C PRO A 107 -6.88 31.09 -3.77
N LEU A 108 -7.34 31.34 -4.99
CA LEU A 108 -8.10 30.38 -5.81
C LEU A 108 -7.45 30.19 -7.18
N PRO A 109 -7.36 28.94 -7.68
CA PRO A 109 -6.83 28.66 -9.01
C PRO A 109 -7.73 29.25 -10.10
N SER A 110 -7.12 29.79 -11.16
CA SER A 110 -7.81 30.38 -12.31
C SER A 110 -8.70 29.38 -13.04
N VAL A 111 -8.31 28.09 -13.04
CA VAL A 111 -9.11 27.00 -13.60
C VAL A 111 -9.02 25.76 -12.72
N SER A 112 -10.09 24.95 -12.71
CA SER A 112 -10.07 23.65 -12.05
C SER A 112 -10.97 22.63 -12.72
N LYS A 113 -10.57 21.36 -12.65
CA LYS A 113 -11.36 20.20 -13.01
C LYS A 113 -11.17 19.12 -11.96
N SER A 114 -12.25 18.58 -11.42
CA SER A 114 -12.24 17.55 -10.38
C SER A 114 -13.21 16.40 -10.70
N ASN A 115 -13.26 15.40 -9.82
CA ASN A 115 -14.08 14.19 -9.96
C ASN A 115 -13.79 13.39 -11.24
N MET A 116 -12.55 13.42 -11.72
CA MET A 116 -12.09 12.57 -12.82
C MET A 116 -11.75 11.17 -12.29
N ALA A 117 -11.78 10.17 -13.18
CA ALA A 117 -11.28 8.84 -12.85
C ALA A 117 -9.79 8.92 -12.52
N ASN A 118 -9.27 8.12 -11.59
CA ASN A 118 -7.83 8.11 -11.30
C ASN A 118 -7.06 7.41 -12.44
N ALA A 119 -6.82 8.13 -13.54
CA ALA A 119 -6.25 7.64 -14.78
C ALA A 119 -5.31 8.71 -15.40
N PRO A 120 -4.53 8.37 -16.43
CA PRO A 120 -3.79 9.36 -17.20
C PRO A 120 -4.72 10.37 -17.89
N HIS A 121 -4.37 11.64 -17.79
CA HIS A 121 -5.09 12.79 -18.31
C HIS A 121 -4.15 13.79 -18.98
N TYR A 122 -4.69 14.61 -19.87
CA TYR A 122 -3.96 15.65 -20.58
C TYR A 122 -4.67 17.00 -20.45
N LEU A 123 -4.02 17.95 -19.78
CA LEU A 123 -4.43 19.35 -19.73
C LEU A 123 -3.80 20.10 -20.91
N ILE A 124 -4.61 20.87 -21.65
CA ILE A 124 -4.17 21.75 -22.72
C ILE A 124 -4.76 23.14 -22.50
N ILE A 125 -3.91 24.16 -22.54
CA ILE A 125 -4.28 25.57 -22.51
C ILE A 125 -3.85 26.19 -23.83
N ASP A 126 -4.83 26.58 -24.65
CA ASP A 126 -4.63 27.06 -26.02
C ASP A 126 -5.13 28.51 -26.19
N PRO A 127 -4.36 29.39 -26.86
CA PRO A 127 -4.81 30.73 -27.17
C PRO A 127 -5.87 30.70 -28.28
N MET A 128 -6.97 31.44 -28.09
CA MET A 128 -8.02 31.57 -29.10
C MET A 128 -7.68 32.57 -30.20
N THR A 129 -6.89 33.58 -29.86
CA THR A 129 -6.58 34.70 -30.75
C THR A 129 -5.10 34.99 -30.75
N LYS A 130 -4.60 35.49 -31.89
CA LYS A 130 -3.22 35.97 -31.99
C LYS A 130 -3.02 37.17 -31.05
N GLY A 131 -1.88 37.23 -30.40
CA GLY A 131 -1.55 38.21 -29.37
C GLY A 131 -1.99 37.81 -27.97
N THR A 132 -2.57 36.61 -27.79
CA THR A 132 -2.86 36.10 -26.45
C THR A 132 -1.55 35.75 -25.75
N VAL A 133 -1.41 36.25 -24.52
CA VAL A 133 -0.30 35.99 -23.63
C VAL A 133 -0.82 35.18 -22.45
N ILE A 134 -0.21 34.02 -22.21
CA ILE A 134 -0.56 33.09 -21.13
C ILE A 134 0.67 32.97 -20.22
N GLY A 135 0.55 33.37 -18.97
CA GLY A 135 1.49 33.07 -17.90
C GLY A 135 0.99 31.88 -17.10
N LEU A 136 1.83 30.86 -16.91
CA LEU A 136 1.59 29.80 -15.94
C LEU A 136 2.50 30.06 -14.73
N ASP A 137 1.95 29.89 -13.53
CA ASP A 137 2.71 29.95 -12.28
C ASP A 137 2.97 28.54 -11.74
N HIS A 138 1.88 27.83 -11.45
CA HIS A 138 1.96 26.46 -11.02
C HIS A 138 0.67 25.69 -11.36
N LEU A 139 0.82 24.38 -11.40
CA LEU A 139 -0.27 23.42 -11.52
C LEU A 139 -0.36 22.63 -10.21
N ILE A 140 -1.58 22.30 -9.80
CA ILE A 140 -1.81 21.33 -8.74
C ILE A 140 -2.62 20.20 -9.33
N TYR A 141 -2.19 18.96 -9.16
CA TYR A 141 -3.03 17.81 -9.47
C TYR A 141 -3.18 16.91 -8.26
N THR A 142 -4.36 16.32 -8.12
CA THR A 142 -4.65 15.36 -7.07
C THR A 142 -4.53 13.96 -7.65
N ALA A 143 -3.66 13.13 -7.10
CA ALA A 143 -3.55 11.73 -7.51
C ALA A 143 -3.87 10.78 -6.36
N SER A 144 -4.42 9.61 -6.67
CA SER A 144 -4.33 8.50 -5.74
C SER A 144 -2.92 7.93 -5.86
N PRO A 145 -2.15 7.82 -4.77
CA PRO A 145 -0.86 7.15 -4.82
C PRO A 145 -1.07 5.75 -5.40
N PRO A 146 -0.14 5.24 -6.23
CA PRO A 146 -0.26 3.92 -6.79
C PRO A 146 -0.53 2.95 -5.64
N ALA A 147 -1.62 2.18 -5.74
CA ALA A 147 -2.04 1.28 -4.68
C ALA A 147 -0.82 0.45 -4.28
N LYS A 148 -0.32 0.65 -3.04
CA LYS A 148 0.86 -0.06 -2.57
C LYS A 148 0.55 -1.54 -2.71
N SER A 149 1.28 -2.22 -3.59
CA SER A 149 0.98 -3.62 -3.85
C SER A 149 1.03 -4.38 -2.52
N HIS A 150 -0.07 -5.04 -2.17
CA HIS A 150 -0.16 -5.81 -0.93
C HIS A 150 0.69 -7.09 -0.97
N VAL A 151 1.50 -7.25 -2.03
CA VAL A 151 2.41 -8.38 -2.22
C VAL A 151 3.29 -8.58 -0.99
N GLY A 152 3.83 -7.51 -0.40
CA GLY A 152 4.64 -7.62 0.83
C GLY A 152 3.87 -8.18 2.02
N ALA A 153 2.63 -7.75 2.23
CA ALA A 153 1.79 -8.23 3.33
C ALA A 153 1.34 -9.68 3.11
N ILE A 154 0.99 -10.04 1.86
CA ILE A 154 0.62 -11.41 1.48
C ILE A 154 1.81 -12.35 1.67
N VAL A 155 2.99 -11.98 1.16
CA VAL A 155 4.21 -12.78 1.30
C VAL A 155 4.62 -12.92 2.77
N GLY A 156 4.53 -11.85 3.56
CA GLY A 156 4.79 -11.88 5.00
C GLY A 156 3.84 -12.83 5.75
N GLY A 157 2.55 -12.82 5.41
CA GLY A 157 1.56 -13.72 5.99
C GLY A 157 1.82 -15.20 5.66
N VAL A 158 2.16 -15.50 4.40
CA VAL A 158 2.46 -16.88 3.97
C VAL A 158 3.73 -17.40 4.67
N ILE A 159 4.82 -16.62 4.68
CA ILE A 159 6.06 -17.03 5.34
C ILE A 159 5.83 -17.23 6.85
N GLY A 160 5.13 -16.29 7.50
CA GLY A 160 4.81 -16.40 8.92
C GLY A 160 3.95 -17.63 9.24
N GLY A 161 2.94 -17.93 8.42
CA GLY A 161 2.09 -19.10 8.58
C GLY A 161 2.84 -20.42 8.41
N VAL A 162 3.73 -20.52 7.43
CA VAL A 162 4.57 -21.71 7.21
C VAL A 162 5.49 -21.97 8.41
N VAL A 163 6.16 -20.92 8.91
CA VAL A 163 7.04 -21.03 10.09
C VAL A 163 6.26 -21.48 11.33
N LEU A 164 5.09 -20.90 11.58
CA LEU A 164 4.22 -21.31 12.69
C LEU A 164 3.76 -22.76 12.58
N THR A 165 3.39 -23.21 11.37
CA THR A 165 2.92 -24.58 11.13
C THR A 165 4.02 -25.60 11.35
N ILE A 166 5.24 -25.32 10.85
CA ILE A 166 6.41 -26.19 11.07
C ILE A 166 6.78 -26.24 12.56
N GLY A 167 6.77 -25.10 13.25
CA GLY A 167 7.02 -25.03 14.68
C GLY A 167 6.03 -25.86 15.50
N ALA A 168 4.74 -25.75 15.18
CA ALA A 168 3.68 -26.52 15.84
C ALA A 168 3.84 -28.04 15.62
N LEU A 169 4.17 -28.46 14.39
CA LEU A 169 4.44 -29.87 14.07
C LEU A 169 5.66 -30.39 14.83
N PHE A 170 6.73 -29.60 14.91
CA PHE A 170 7.95 -29.97 15.63
C PHE A 170 7.66 -30.19 17.13
N VAL A 171 6.93 -29.26 17.76
CA VAL A 171 6.52 -29.38 19.17
C VAL A 171 5.64 -30.62 19.38
N ALA A 172 4.67 -30.87 18.48
CA ALA A 172 3.80 -32.05 18.57
C ALA A 172 4.58 -33.37 18.50
N VAL A 173 5.55 -33.47 17.59
CA VAL A 173 6.43 -34.65 17.45
C VAL A 173 7.30 -34.82 18.70
N TRP A 174 7.87 -33.73 19.22
CA TRP A 174 8.71 -33.76 20.41
C TRP A 174 7.95 -34.27 21.65
N ILE A 175 6.72 -33.78 21.86
CA ILE A 175 5.85 -34.24 22.96
C ILE A 175 5.51 -35.72 22.81
N ARG A 176 5.19 -36.20 21.59
CA ARG A 176 4.91 -37.62 21.33
C ARG A 176 6.12 -38.51 21.67
N ARG A 177 7.33 -38.10 21.28
CA ARG A 177 8.56 -38.84 21.59
C ARG A 177 8.80 -38.92 23.10
N ARG A 178 8.64 -37.81 23.83
CA ARG A 178 8.80 -37.79 25.30
C ARG A 178 7.80 -38.70 26.01
N ARG A 179 6.53 -38.69 25.59
CA ARG A 179 5.51 -39.57 26.19
C ARG A 179 5.89 -41.03 26.02
N LEU A 180 6.28 -41.47 24.82
CA LEU A 180 6.67 -42.87 24.57
C LEU A 180 7.81 -43.35 25.46
N ILE A 181 8.78 -42.49 25.78
CA ILE A 181 9.89 -42.84 26.69
C ILE A 181 9.37 -43.10 28.11
N MET A 182 8.45 -42.28 28.62
CA MET A 182 7.87 -42.50 29.96
C MET A 182 7.08 -43.83 30.05
N TRP A 183 6.31 -44.17 29.01
CA TRP A 183 5.58 -45.46 28.96
C TRP A 183 6.53 -46.67 29.03
N ARG A 184 7.72 -46.59 28.41
CA ARG A 184 8.73 -47.66 28.47
C ARG A 184 9.34 -47.81 29.86
N ASN A 185 9.54 -46.71 30.58
CA ASN A 185 10.12 -46.75 31.93
C ASN A 185 9.14 -47.28 32.98
N GLN A 186 7.83 -47.01 32.85
CA GLN A 186 6.83 -47.59 33.76
C GLN A 186 6.69 -49.11 33.64
N ARG A 187 6.88 -49.70 32.44
CA ARG A 187 6.86 -51.16 32.30
C ARG A 187 8.02 -51.85 33.01
N LYS A 188 9.17 -51.18 33.14
CA LYS A 188 10.34 -51.75 33.81
C LYS A 188 10.20 -51.82 35.33
N SER A 189 9.48 -50.87 35.95
CA SER A 189 9.32 -50.85 37.42
C SER A 189 8.34 -51.92 37.94
N VAL A 190 7.40 -52.39 37.12
CA VAL A 190 6.45 -53.46 37.52
C VAL A 190 7.12 -54.84 37.56
N ILE A 191 8.05 -55.13 36.63
CA ILE A 191 8.76 -56.42 36.59
C ILE A 191 9.73 -56.57 37.78
N LEU A 192 10.39 -55.48 38.20
CA LEU A 192 11.32 -55.50 39.33
C LEU A 192 10.64 -55.72 40.69
N ARG A 193 9.38 -55.31 40.86
CA ARG A 193 8.60 -55.56 42.08
C ARG A 193 8.05 -56.99 42.17
N GLY A 194 7.90 -57.69 41.05
CA GLY A 194 7.47 -59.09 41.04
C GLY A 194 8.57 -60.06 41.52
N ILE A 195 9.84 -59.76 41.24
CA ILE A 195 10.97 -60.65 41.56
C ILE A 195 11.39 -60.54 43.04
N THR A 196 11.10 -59.42 43.72
CA THR A 196 11.46 -59.23 45.14
C THR A 196 10.47 -59.86 46.14
N SER A 197 9.34 -60.39 45.69
CA SER A 197 8.36 -61.10 46.54
C SER A 197 8.63 -62.61 46.68
N ALA A 198 9.54 -63.19 45.89
CA ALA A 198 9.90 -64.60 45.98
C ALA A 198 11.09 -64.80 46.93
N ARG A 199 10.95 -64.40 48.20
CA ARG A 199 11.86 -64.90 49.25
C ARG A 199 11.25 -66.21 49.78
N PRO A 200 11.86 -67.37 49.52
CA PRO A 200 11.40 -68.62 50.09
C PRO A 200 11.46 -68.53 51.62
N ASN A 201 10.34 -68.82 52.27
CA ASN A 201 10.25 -68.90 53.72
C ASN A 201 11.08 -70.12 54.18
N PRO A 202 12.15 -69.95 54.98
CA PRO A 202 13.03 -71.05 55.38
C PRO A 202 12.40 -72.05 56.36
N ASP A 203 11.16 -71.83 56.85
CA ASP A 203 10.56 -72.67 57.90
C ASP A 203 9.68 -73.84 57.42
N TYR A 204 9.69 -74.20 56.13
CA TYR A 204 8.92 -75.36 55.67
C TYR A 204 9.65 -76.68 55.93
N LYS A 205 9.41 -77.28 57.11
CA LYS A 205 9.83 -78.65 57.44
C LYS A 205 8.96 -79.66 56.69
N ALA A 206 9.58 -80.42 55.80
CA ALA A 206 8.97 -81.60 55.18
C ALA A 206 8.64 -82.64 56.26
N GLY A 207 7.35 -82.90 56.45
CA GLY A 207 6.85 -83.98 57.30
C GLY A 207 7.19 -85.32 56.66
N VAL A 208 7.85 -86.17 57.45
CA VAL A 208 8.06 -87.60 57.21
C VAL A 208 6.70 -88.28 57.29
N ASP A 209 6.25 -88.86 56.18
CA ASP A 209 5.01 -89.64 56.12
C ASP A 209 5.34 -91.11 56.39
N ASP A 210 4.94 -91.58 57.57
CA ASP A 210 5.14 -92.95 58.05
C ASP A 210 4.21 -93.95 57.35
N GLY A 211 4.78 -95.11 57.06
CA GLY A 211 4.20 -96.12 56.18
C GLY A 211 2.91 -96.81 56.66
N LYS A 212 2.20 -97.36 55.68
CA LYS A 212 1.22 -98.43 55.86
C LYS A 212 1.44 -99.53 54.82
N ASN A 213 1.88 -100.69 55.31
CA ASN A 213 1.89 -101.94 54.56
C ASN A 213 0.45 -102.44 54.29
N PRO A 214 0.17 -103.04 53.13
CA PRO A 214 -1.10 -103.74 52.89
C PRO A 214 -1.10 -105.15 53.52
N PRO A 215 -2.27 -105.65 53.98
CA PRO A 215 -2.41 -106.99 54.54
C PRO A 215 -2.46 -108.07 53.44
N THR A 216 -2.03 -109.26 53.87
CA THR A 216 -1.98 -110.58 53.21
C THR A 216 -3.30 -111.05 52.60
#